data_AF-A0A8W8KQJ4-F1
#
_entry.id   AF-A0A8W8KQJ4-F1
#
_cell.length_a   1.000
_cell.length_b   1.000
_cell.length_c   1.000
_cell.angle_alpha   90.00
_cell.angle_beta   90.00
_cell.angle_gamma   90.00
#
_symmetry.space_group_name_H-M   'P 1'
#
loop_
_entity.id
_entity.type
_entity.pdbx_description
1 polymer ?
#
loop_
_entity_poly.entity_id
_entity_poly.type
_entity_poly.pdbx_seq_one_letter_code
_entity_poly.pdbx_strand_id
1 'polypeptide(L)'
;FRIDAAKHMWPGDIKAIQDKTKDLPEGGRPFFYHEVIDQNDGAIKVGEYTPLGYVTEFRYCQKIAEGIRNFGMLHGVYDPGWGMTDSAHAFVFVDNHDNQRGHGGGGNLITHKHPRDYKMAVAFTLAYNYGFTRVMSSYYFQSSDQGPPHNGDYSAKDVTINADGSCGNGWVCEHRWNPIGNMVAFRNAVAGTGVDNWRNENEEVSFSRGQKGFFAMAKSGHMDRTLHTGLPAGEYCELVSDCKKKITVDGSGNAHIVIDNSAEPVIAFIVGGPTGSTGSFGGGSSGSGSQSVTSAPATPVPSVGPAPEGWARTVIMIERQTMPGQDLFIRGGIDHNHRQGCTTQASTSACAIPIKTLHLGTGSHYAQYNAWSTGDHYLDWYGMETGQHSYHGHSPSGTPAVWTTNVEGAAGYTPLNTYGQHYWLIDVQMDCSRTENGWFELKALVNGQWEGNIGGQTCGTPPYSSQNHWAKCGFKNVFHFNSGRCQISDLS
;
A
#
# COMPACT_ATOMS: atom_id res chain seq x y z
N PHE A 1 -24.27 -1.31 -13.08
CA PHE A 1 -23.15 -1.34 -14.05
C PHE A 1 -22.04 -0.41 -13.60
N ARG A 2 -20.81 -0.92 -13.61
CA ARG A 2 -19.58 -0.11 -13.63
C ARG A 2 -19.26 0.16 -15.10
N ILE A 3 -19.31 1.41 -15.54
CA ILE A 3 -18.90 1.78 -16.89
C ILE A 3 -17.39 2.02 -16.86
N ASP A 4 -16.65 1.06 -17.39
CA ASP A 4 -15.18 1.10 -17.52
C ASP A 4 -14.77 2.25 -18.44
N ALA A 5 -13.61 2.86 -18.15
CA ALA A 5 -12.98 3.84 -19.04
C ALA A 5 -13.92 4.96 -19.52
N ALA A 6 -14.88 5.37 -18.69
CA ALA A 6 -15.92 6.32 -19.07
C ALA A 6 -15.32 7.67 -19.51
N LYS A 7 -14.20 8.07 -18.91
CA LYS A 7 -13.38 9.24 -19.30
C LYS A 7 -13.01 9.27 -20.79
N HIS A 8 -13.00 8.13 -21.47
CA HIS A 8 -12.62 7.98 -22.88
C HIS A 8 -13.82 7.93 -23.84
N MET A 9 -15.03 8.15 -23.35
CA MET A 9 -16.25 8.20 -24.15
C MET A 9 -16.96 9.54 -23.92
N TRP A 10 -17.58 10.08 -24.96
CA TRP A 10 -18.39 11.29 -24.80
C TRP A 10 -19.56 11.00 -23.85
N PRO A 11 -19.85 11.88 -22.87
CA PRO A 11 -20.98 11.71 -21.95
C PRO A 11 -22.32 11.49 -22.69
N GLY A 12 -22.52 12.15 -23.83
CA GLY A 12 -23.70 11.97 -24.68
C GLY A 12 -23.87 10.54 -25.22
N ASP A 13 -22.77 9.89 -25.60
CA ASP A 13 -22.79 8.51 -26.11
C ASP A 13 -23.09 7.51 -24.99
N ILE A 14 -22.48 7.71 -23.81
CA ILE A 14 -22.79 6.91 -22.61
C ILE A 14 -24.27 7.04 -22.26
N LYS A 15 -24.80 8.28 -22.28
CA LYS A 15 -26.24 8.53 -22.03
C LYS A 15 -27.12 7.77 -23.02
N ALA A 16 -26.81 7.82 -24.32
CA ALA A 16 -27.58 7.14 -25.34
C ALA A 16 -27.58 5.61 -25.15
N ILE A 17 -26.47 5.03 -24.67
CA ILE A 17 -26.38 3.60 -24.31
C ILE A 17 -27.23 3.30 -23.06
N GLN A 18 -27.11 4.13 -22.02
CA GLN A 18 -27.92 3.99 -20.81
C GLN A 18 -29.41 4.04 -21.13
N ASP A 19 -29.88 5.01 -21.92
CA ASP A 19 -31.29 5.15 -22.32
C ASP A 19 -31.83 3.90 -23.03
N LYS A 20 -30.99 3.14 -23.73
CA LYS A 20 -31.36 1.87 -24.37
C LYS A 20 -31.34 0.65 -23.43
N THR A 21 -30.74 0.78 -22.25
CA THR A 21 -30.73 -0.30 -21.25
C THR A 21 -32.13 -0.46 -20.69
N LYS A 22 -32.61 -1.70 -20.57
CA LYS A 22 -33.94 -2.00 -20.02
C LYS A 22 -33.97 -1.79 -18.50
N ASP A 23 -35.17 -1.58 -17.98
CA ASP A 23 -35.41 -1.57 -16.55
C ASP A 23 -35.16 -2.96 -15.93
N LEU A 24 -34.89 -2.99 -14.64
CA LEU A 24 -34.68 -4.23 -13.89
C LEU A 24 -36.00 -5.04 -13.79
N PRO A 25 -35.94 -6.38 -13.73
CA PRO A 25 -37.13 -7.21 -13.55
C PRO A 25 -37.95 -6.84 -12.32
N GLU A 26 -37.30 -6.37 -11.26
CA GLU A 26 -37.91 -5.95 -10.00
C GLU A 26 -38.44 -4.50 -10.03
N GLY A 27 -38.24 -3.79 -11.14
CA GLY A 27 -38.63 -2.39 -11.35
C GLY A 27 -37.48 -1.40 -11.15
N GLY A 28 -37.56 -0.27 -11.86
CA GLY A 28 -36.59 0.81 -11.79
C GLY A 28 -35.40 0.65 -12.77
N ARG A 29 -34.60 1.71 -12.87
CA ARG A 29 -33.41 1.74 -13.72
C ARG A 29 -32.25 1.01 -13.04
N PRO A 30 -31.37 0.33 -13.79
CA PRO A 30 -30.12 -0.19 -13.23
C PRO A 30 -29.29 0.93 -12.58
N PHE A 31 -28.59 0.60 -11.49
CA PHE A 31 -27.62 1.50 -10.88
C PHE A 31 -26.39 1.65 -11.77
N PHE A 32 -25.99 2.88 -12.11
CA PHE A 32 -24.80 3.16 -12.92
C PHE A 32 -23.78 3.96 -12.12
N TYR A 33 -22.51 3.56 -12.26
CA TYR A 33 -21.40 4.40 -11.88
C TYR A 33 -20.29 4.34 -12.94
N HIS A 34 -19.57 5.45 -13.08
CA HIS A 34 -18.65 5.70 -14.17
C HIS A 34 -17.23 5.78 -13.65
N GLU A 35 -16.34 5.01 -14.26
CA GLU A 35 -14.92 5.18 -14.01
C GLU A 35 -14.39 6.40 -14.76
N VAL A 36 -14.14 7.45 -14.00
CA VAL A 36 -13.46 8.66 -14.48
C VAL A 36 -12.30 8.91 -13.54
N ILE A 37 -11.09 8.61 -14.03
CA ILE A 37 -9.86 8.89 -13.31
C ILE A 37 -9.57 10.38 -13.46
N ASP A 38 -9.99 11.18 -12.48
CA ASP A 38 -9.71 12.61 -12.38
C ASP A 38 -8.96 12.87 -11.07
N GLN A 39 -7.67 13.12 -11.17
CA GLN A 39 -6.82 13.52 -10.05
C GLN A 39 -6.50 15.02 -10.10
N ASN A 40 -7.40 15.79 -10.74
CA ASN A 40 -7.19 17.18 -11.12
C ASN A 40 -6.00 17.42 -12.09
N ASP A 41 -5.73 16.42 -12.92
CA ASP A 41 -4.54 16.29 -13.76
C ASP A 41 -4.82 16.48 -15.26
N GLY A 42 -6.09 16.60 -15.66
CA GLY A 42 -6.49 16.72 -17.06
C GLY A 42 -7.68 17.64 -17.30
N ALA A 43 -8.02 17.80 -18.59
CA ALA A 43 -9.12 18.64 -19.06
C ALA A 43 -10.51 18.04 -18.79
N ILE A 44 -10.61 16.71 -18.77
CA ILE A 44 -11.88 16.00 -18.53
C ILE A 44 -12.10 15.87 -17.02
N LYS A 45 -13.26 16.32 -16.55
CA LYS A 45 -13.60 16.41 -15.11
C LYS A 45 -14.74 15.47 -14.73
N VAL A 46 -14.77 15.01 -13.47
CA VAL A 46 -15.87 14.17 -12.96
C VAL A 46 -17.25 14.80 -13.14
N GLY A 47 -17.35 16.13 -13.07
CA GLY A 47 -18.60 16.89 -13.18
C GLY A 47 -19.31 16.73 -14.53
N GLU A 48 -18.59 16.33 -15.59
CA GLU A 48 -19.18 16.07 -16.90
C GLU A 48 -20.04 14.79 -16.91
N TYR A 49 -19.84 13.90 -15.94
CA TYR A 49 -20.46 12.57 -15.88
C TYR A 49 -21.48 12.40 -14.76
N THR A 50 -21.56 13.35 -13.81
CA THR A 50 -22.52 13.27 -12.68
C THR A 50 -23.99 13.25 -13.10
N PRO A 51 -24.43 13.88 -14.22
CA PRO A 51 -25.81 13.71 -14.69
C PRO A 51 -26.15 12.28 -15.16
N LEU A 52 -25.14 11.42 -15.35
CA LEU A 52 -25.28 10.05 -15.84
C LEU A 52 -25.27 9.00 -14.71
N GLY A 53 -25.07 9.42 -13.46
CA GLY A 53 -24.98 8.55 -12.29
C GLY A 53 -23.76 8.88 -11.43
N TYR A 54 -23.36 7.90 -10.60
CA TYR A 54 -22.22 8.08 -9.71
C TYR A 54 -20.90 8.09 -10.49
N VAL A 55 -19.87 8.73 -9.96
CA VAL A 55 -18.53 8.81 -10.57
C VAL A 55 -17.48 8.38 -9.55
N THR A 56 -16.50 7.58 -9.98
CA THR A 56 -15.39 7.14 -9.13
C THR A 56 -14.57 8.32 -8.61
N GLU A 57 -14.49 8.48 -7.29
CA GLU A 57 -13.78 9.60 -6.67
C GLU A 57 -12.33 9.21 -6.31
N PHE A 58 -11.43 9.21 -7.29
CA PHE A 58 -10.03 8.80 -7.11
C PHE A 58 -9.25 9.71 -6.14
N ARG A 59 -9.66 10.98 -5.98
CA ARG A 59 -9.04 11.90 -5.01
C ARG A 59 -9.33 11.49 -3.56
N TYR A 60 -10.46 10.82 -3.31
CA TYR A 60 -10.75 10.26 -2.00
C TYR A 60 -9.69 9.24 -1.58
N CYS A 61 -9.20 8.41 -2.51
CA CYS A 61 -8.15 7.43 -2.21
C CYS A 61 -6.85 8.11 -1.71
N GLN A 62 -6.51 9.28 -2.26
CA GLN A 62 -5.35 10.07 -1.82
C GLN A 62 -5.60 10.71 -0.45
N LYS A 63 -6.78 11.33 -0.27
CA LYS A 63 -7.18 12.00 0.98
C LYS A 63 -7.27 11.02 2.16
N ILE A 64 -7.83 9.83 1.95
CA ILE A 64 -7.88 8.83 3.02
C ILE A 64 -6.50 8.27 3.34
N ALA A 65 -5.63 8.08 2.34
CA ALA A 65 -4.25 7.66 2.58
C ALA A 65 -3.46 8.70 3.40
N GLU A 66 -3.61 9.98 3.06
CA GLU A 66 -3.07 11.11 3.83
C GLU A 66 -3.62 11.13 5.26
N GLY A 67 -4.94 11.03 5.42
CA GLY A 67 -5.61 11.03 6.71
C GLY A 67 -5.21 9.87 7.62
N ILE A 68 -4.94 8.68 7.08
CA ILE A 68 -4.46 7.56 7.91
C ILE A 68 -2.98 7.72 8.29
N ARG A 69 -2.18 8.37 7.42
CA ARG A 69 -0.78 8.73 7.76
C ARG A 69 -0.67 9.92 8.69
N ASN A 70 -1.69 10.74 8.80
CA ASN A 70 -1.79 11.85 9.75
C ASN A 70 -3.26 12.05 10.11
N PHE A 71 -3.68 11.56 11.28
CA PHE A 71 -5.10 11.60 11.67
C PHE A 71 -5.62 13.03 11.74
N GLY A 72 -4.74 14.01 11.98
CA GLY A 72 -5.02 15.45 11.87
C GLY A 72 -5.70 15.88 10.55
N MET A 73 -5.54 15.10 9.48
CA MET A 73 -6.03 15.42 8.14
C MET A 73 -7.37 14.75 7.81
N LEU A 74 -7.87 13.86 8.66
CA LEU A 74 -9.11 13.13 8.43
C LEU A 74 -10.36 14.01 8.39
N HIS A 75 -10.33 15.16 9.05
CA HIS A 75 -11.42 16.15 8.95
C HIS A 75 -11.59 16.67 7.51
N GLY A 76 -10.50 16.72 6.73
CA GLY A 76 -10.48 17.20 5.35
C GLY A 76 -10.50 16.09 4.31
N VAL A 77 -10.95 14.88 4.67
CA VAL A 77 -10.98 13.71 3.76
C VAL A 77 -11.90 13.94 2.55
N TYR A 78 -13.00 14.66 2.76
CA TYR A 78 -13.85 15.21 1.70
C TYR A 78 -13.54 16.68 1.56
N ASP A 79 -13.17 17.09 0.35
CA ASP A 79 -12.72 18.45 0.06
C ASP A 79 -13.24 18.89 -1.32
N PRO A 80 -14.35 19.64 -1.38
CA PRO A 80 -14.84 20.23 -2.62
C PRO A 80 -13.81 21.12 -3.32
N GLY A 81 -12.88 21.73 -2.56
CA GLY A 81 -11.80 22.56 -3.10
C GLY A 81 -10.81 21.78 -3.95
N TRP A 82 -10.76 20.45 -3.81
CA TRP A 82 -10.00 19.53 -4.67
C TRP A 82 -10.77 19.11 -5.93
N GLY A 83 -11.94 19.73 -6.18
CA GLY A 83 -12.84 19.37 -7.27
C GLY A 83 -13.59 18.06 -7.04
N MET A 84 -13.56 17.52 -5.81
CA MET A 84 -14.31 16.34 -5.43
C MET A 84 -15.81 16.60 -5.64
N THR A 85 -16.51 15.61 -6.20
CA THR A 85 -17.96 15.75 -6.43
C THR A 85 -18.74 15.67 -5.12
N ASP A 86 -19.98 16.13 -5.12
CA ASP A 86 -20.82 16.00 -3.92
C ASP A 86 -21.12 14.54 -3.58
N SER A 87 -21.48 14.31 -2.32
CA SER A 87 -21.73 12.98 -1.75
C SER A 87 -22.81 12.17 -2.50
N ALA A 88 -23.80 12.82 -3.13
CA ALA A 88 -24.87 12.12 -3.83
C ALA A 88 -24.41 11.55 -5.19
N HIS A 89 -23.26 11.99 -5.70
CA HIS A 89 -22.69 11.51 -6.97
C HIS A 89 -21.31 10.82 -6.80
N ALA A 90 -20.69 10.88 -5.63
CA ALA A 90 -19.38 10.29 -5.39
C ALA A 90 -19.45 8.77 -5.16
N PHE A 91 -18.71 7.98 -5.93
CA PHE A 91 -18.45 6.57 -5.68
C PHE A 91 -17.06 6.40 -5.06
N VAL A 92 -17.00 6.12 -3.77
CA VAL A 92 -15.78 6.22 -2.95
C VAL A 92 -15.23 4.86 -2.57
N PHE A 93 -13.91 4.76 -2.52
CA PHE A 93 -13.18 3.54 -2.18
C PHE A 93 -11.78 3.89 -1.69
N VAL A 94 -11.21 3.04 -0.84
CA VAL A 94 -9.83 3.21 -0.36
C VAL A 94 -8.84 2.85 -1.47
N ASP A 95 -9.10 1.75 -2.16
CA ASP A 95 -8.37 1.26 -3.32
C ASP A 95 -9.33 0.60 -4.33
N ASN A 96 -8.80 0.26 -5.50
CA ASN A 96 -9.48 -0.52 -6.52
C ASN A 96 -8.50 -1.51 -7.18
N HIS A 97 -9.01 -2.31 -8.10
CA HIS A 97 -8.22 -3.29 -8.85
C HIS A 97 -7.03 -2.68 -9.62
N ASP A 98 -7.13 -1.46 -10.13
CA ASP A 98 -6.03 -0.79 -10.85
C ASP A 98 -4.98 -0.22 -9.90
N ASN A 99 -5.42 0.61 -8.97
CA ASN A 99 -4.54 1.45 -8.18
C ASN A 99 -3.81 0.65 -7.09
N GLN A 100 -4.34 -0.51 -6.68
CA GLN A 100 -3.61 -1.46 -5.85
C GLN A 100 -2.42 -2.12 -6.58
N ARG A 101 -2.42 -2.04 -7.92
CA ARG A 101 -1.39 -2.56 -8.83
C ARG A 101 -0.53 -1.46 -9.44
N GLY A 102 -0.73 -0.20 -9.03
CA GLY A 102 -0.01 0.95 -9.58
C GLY A 102 -0.61 1.53 -10.86
N HIS A 103 -1.72 0.99 -11.36
CA HIS A 103 -2.40 1.49 -12.56
C HIS A 103 -3.35 2.65 -12.20
N GLY A 104 -3.72 3.48 -13.19
CA GLY A 104 -4.81 4.44 -13.06
C GLY A 104 -4.61 5.54 -11.99
N GLY A 105 -3.38 6.06 -11.86
CA GLY A 105 -3.05 7.07 -10.85
C GLY A 105 -2.67 6.48 -9.49
N GLY A 106 -2.08 5.28 -9.49
CA GLY A 106 -1.45 4.64 -8.32
C GLY A 106 -0.20 5.38 -7.82
N GLY A 107 0.25 5.01 -6.61
CA GLY A 107 1.54 5.46 -6.05
C GLY A 107 1.52 6.01 -4.62
N ASN A 108 0.35 6.41 -4.10
CA ASN A 108 0.23 7.02 -2.77
C ASN A 108 -1.02 6.57 -1.99
N LEU A 109 -1.28 5.26 -1.96
CA LEU A 109 -2.55 4.68 -1.54
C LEU A 109 -2.35 3.68 -0.39
N ILE A 110 -3.45 3.29 0.25
CA ILE A 110 -3.48 2.22 1.24
C ILE A 110 -4.21 1.04 0.61
N THR A 111 -3.66 -0.17 0.72
CA THR A 111 -4.23 -1.39 0.15
C THR A 111 -4.10 -2.53 1.16
N HIS A 112 -4.68 -3.69 0.87
CA HIS A 112 -4.54 -4.89 1.71
C HIS A 112 -3.09 -5.31 2.00
N LYS A 113 -2.10 -4.85 1.22
CA LYS A 113 -0.67 -5.08 1.47
C LYS A 113 -0.18 -4.40 2.76
N HIS A 114 -0.93 -3.43 3.29
CA HIS A 114 -0.72 -2.79 4.59
C HIS A 114 -1.95 -3.03 5.48
N PRO A 115 -2.18 -4.27 5.95
CA PRO A 115 -3.47 -4.71 6.46
C PRO A 115 -3.98 -3.88 7.64
N ARG A 116 -3.09 -3.43 8.52
CA ARG A 116 -3.44 -2.59 9.67
C ARG A 116 -4.00 -1.24 9.24
N ASP A 117 -3.25 -0.51 8.41
CA ASP A 117 -3.65 0.82 7.95
C ASP A 117 -4.85 0.73 7.02
N TYR A 118 -4.96 -0.34 6.23
CA TYR A 118 -6.11 -0.60 5.38
C TYR A 118 -7.39 -0.85 6.17
N LYS A 119 -7.33 -1.62 7.27
CA LYS A 119 -8.47 -1.78 8.19
C LYS A 119 -8.93 -0.42 8.73
N MET A 120 -8.01 0.43 9.17
CA MET A 120 -8.36 1.78 9.65
C MET A 120 -8.97 2.65 8.54
N ALA A 121 -8.36 2.65 7.35
CA ALA A 121 -8.85 3.40 6.19
C ALA A 121 -10.28 2.99 5.79
N VAL A 122 -10.53 1.69 5.68
CA VAL A 122 -11.85 1.16 5.31
C VAL A 122 -12.86 1.38 6.42
N ALA A 123 -12.48 1.15 7.69
CA ALA A 123 -13.36 1.39 8.83
C ALA A 123 -13.79 2.86 8.91
N PHE A 124 -12.86 3.80 8.76
CA PHE A 124 -13.17 5.22 8.72
C PHE A 124 -14.04 5.58 7.51
N THR A 125 -13.73 5.05 6.32
CA THR A 125 -14.53 5.26 5.10
C THR A 125 -15.98 4.79 5.29
N LEU A 126 -16.19 3.64 5.96
CA LEU A 126 -17.51 3.12 6.29
C LEU A 126 -18.19 3.97 7.37
N ALA A 127 -17.45 4.50 8.35
CA ALA A 127 -18.01 5.35 9.39
C ALA A 127 -18.38 6.76 8.91
N TYR A 128 -17.59 7.36 8.01
CA TYR A 128 -17.67 8.77 7.63
C TYR A 128 -18.74 9.06 6.56
N ASN A 129 -19.43 10.20 6.60
CA ASN A 129 -20.65 10.45 5.80
C ASN A 129 -20.42 10.96 4.35
N TYR A 130 -19.51 10.34 3.60
CA TYR A 130 -19.23 10.74 2.21
C TYR A 130 -19.40 9.58 1.21
N GLY A 131 -20.14 9.84 0.12
CA GLY A 131 -20.26 8.98 -1.06
C GLY A 131 -20.97 7.63 -0.88
N PHE A 132 -21.17 6.96 -2.00
CA PHE A 132 -21.49 5.54 -2.05
C PHE A 132 -20.20 4.72 -1.94
N THR A 133 -20.07 3.92 -0.89
CA THR A 133 -18.81 3.25 -0.54
C THR A 133 -18.68 1.87 -1.19
N ARG A 134 -17.51 1.56 -1.73
CA ARG A 134 -17.10 0.21 -2.11
C ARG A 134 -15.92 -0.26 -1.27
N VAL A 135 -15.99 -1.51 -0.81
CA VAL A 135 -14.86 -2.24 -0.24
C VAL A 135 -14.29 -3.14 -1.34
N MET A 136 -12.98 -3.03 -1.60
CA MET A 136 -12.30 -3.93 -2.52
C MET A 136 -12.17 -5.33 -1.89
N SER A 137 -12.30 -6.37 -2.71
CA SER A 137 -11.98 -7.74 -2.31
C SER A 137 -11.00 -8.31 -3.31
N SER A 138 -9.81 -8.63 -2.83
CA SER A 138 -8.65 -8.91 -3.66
C SER A 138 -8.21 -10.37 -3.58
N TYR A 139 -7.23 -10.68 -4.41
CA TYR A 139 -6.34 -11.82 -4.27
C TYR A 139 -4.91 -11.31 -4.09
N TYR A 140 -4.04 -12.11 -3.49
CA TYR A 140 -2.63 -11.77 -3.35
C TYR A 140 -1.93 -11.87 -4.70
N PHE A 141 -1.13 -10.87 -5.03
CA PHE A 141 -0.33 -10.83 -6.24
C PHE A 141 1.04 -10.22 -5.97
N GLN A 142 2.04 -10.69 -6.74
CA GLN A 142 3.42 -10.21 -6.69
C GLN A 142 3.76 -9.28 -7.85
N SER A 143 3.09 -9.42 -9.01
CA SER A 143 3.21 -8.50 -10.15
C SER A 143 1.87 -7.83 -10.47
N SER A 144 1.92 -6.65 -11.10
CA SER A 144 0.72 -5.91 -11.52
C SER A 144 -0.17 -6.76 -12.44
N ASP A 145 0.45 -7.49 -13.36
CA ASP A 145 -0.26 -8.22 -14.42
C ASP A 145 -0.66 -9.65 -13.99
N GLN A 146 -0.40 -10.00 -12.73
CA GLN A 146 -0.77 -11.32 -12.22
C GLN A 146 -2.29 -11.47 -12.17
N GLY A 147 -2.78 -12.48 -12.90
CA GLY A 147 -4.17 -12.95 -12.82
C GLY A 147 -4.52 -13.54 -11.44
N PRO A 148 -5.80 -13.90 -11.23
CA PRO A 148 -6.25 -14.50 -9.98
C PRO A 148 -5.59 -15.85 -9.73
N PRO A 149 -5.62 -16.36 -8.48
CA PRO A 149 -5.24 -17.74 -8.19
C PRO A 149 -6.00 -18.70 -9.12
N HIS A 150 -5.29 -19.56 -9.84
CA HIS A 150 -5.88 -20.42 -10.88
C HIS A 150 -5.39 -21.86 -10.80
N ASN A 151 -6.21 -22.79 -11.31
CA ASN A 151 -5.87 -24.19 -11.49
C ASN A 151 -4.94 -24.39 -12.71
N GLY A 152 -4.46 -25.61 -12.92
CA GLY A 152 -3.57 -25.92 -14.06
C GLY A 152 -4.19 -25.65 -15.44
N ASP A 153 -5.52 -25.55 -15.53
CA ASP A 153 -6.29 -25.23 -16.74
C ASP A 153 -6.64 -23.73 -16.86
N TYR A 154 -6.08 -22.89 -16.00
CA TYR A 154 -6.35 -21.45 -15.89
C TYR A 154 -7.75 -21.05 -15.42
N SER A 155 -8.59 -21.99 -14.99
CA SER A 155 -9.81 -21.65 -14.25
C SER A 155 -9.45 -21.04 -12.89
N ALA A 156 -10.22 -20.05 -12.42
CA ALA A 156 -9.99 -19.45 -11.10
C ALA A 156 -10.18 -20.50 -10.00
N LYS A 157 -9.29 -20.52 -9.00
CA LYS A 157 -9.43 -21.38 -7.82
C LYS A 157 -10.59 -20.91 -6.97
N ASP A 158 -11.30 -21.87 -6.37
CA ASP A 158 -12.31 -21.58 -5.37
C ASP A 158 -11.73 -20.84 -4.16
N VAL A 159 -12.55 -19.96 -3.58
CA VAL A 159 -12.26 -19.32 -2.30
C VAL A 159 -12.52 -20.33 -1.18
N THR A 160 -11.48 -20.76 -0.47
CA THR A 160 -11.62 -21.57 0.74
C THR A 160 -11.69 -20.69 1.96
N ILE A 161 -12.45 -21.10 2.97
CA ILE A 161 -12.50 -20.43 4.28
C ILE A 161 -11.72 -21.29 5.27
N ASN A 162 -10.67 -20.73 5.85
CA ASN A 162 -9.84 -21.38 6.85
C ASN A 162 -10.57 -21.41 8.20
N ALA A 163 -10.09 -22.25 9.13
CA ALA A 163 -10.70 -22.40 10.45
C ALA A 163 -10.71 -21.10 11.28
N ASP A 164 -9.77 -20.20 11.02
CA ASP A 164 -9.69 -18.88 11.65
C ASP A 164 -10.59 -17.82 10.97
N GLY A 165 -11.39 -18.21 9.97
CA GLY A 165 -12.27 -17.34 9.21
C GLY A 165 -11.60 -16.56 8.07
N SER A 166 -10.27 -16.65 7.94
CA SER A 166 -9.53 -16.05 6.81
C SER A 166 -9.80 -16.81 5.51
N CYS A 167 -9.58 -16.15 4.37
CA CYS A 167 -9.64 -16.83 3.07
C CYS A 167 -8.33 -17.53 2.74
N GLY A 168 -8.43 -18.71 2.14
CA GLY A 168 -7.33 -19.49 1.61
C GLY A 168 -7.19 -19.35 0.09
N ASN A 169 -6.39 -20.24 -0.51
CA ASN A 169 -6.14 -20.31 -1.96
C ASN A 169 -5.61 -19.01 -2.59
N GLY A 170 -4.97 -18.13 -1.81
CA GLY A 170 -4.42 -16.86 -2.30
C GLY A 170 -5.45 -15.73 -2.39
N TRP A 171 -6.67 -15.93 -1.90
CA TRP A 171 -7.68 -14.88 -1.80
C TRP A 171 -7.51 -14.06 -0.51
N VAL A 172 -7.64 -12.74 -0.61
CA VAL A 172 -7.43 -11.82 0.52
C VAL A 172 -8.69 -11.66 1.36
N CYS A 173 -9.83 -11.50 0.69
CA CYS A 173 -11.15 -11.32 1.29
C CYS A 173 -11.22 -10.21 2.34
N GLU A 174 -10.79 -9.00 2.00
CA GLU A 174 -10.83 -7.84 2.90
C GLU A 174 -12.24 -7.58 3.44
N HIS A 175 -13.27 -7.83 2.63
CA HIS A 175 -14.68 -7.74 3.03
C HIS A 175 -15.07 -8.67 4.19
N ARG A 176 -14.28 -9.71 4.48
CA ARG A 176 -14.45 -10.65 5.60
C ARG A 176 -13.57 -10.32 6.80
N TRP A 177 -12.64 -9.38 6.67
CA TRP A 177 -11.81 -8.99 7.79
C TRP A 177 -12.71 -8.40 8.87
N ASN A 178 -12.50 -8.84 10.10
CA ASN A 178 -13.42 -8.61 11.21
C ASN A 178 -13.84 -7.13 11.38
N PRO A 179 -12.92 -6.13 11.42
CA PRO A 179 -13.33 -4.73 11.48
C PRO A 179 -14.14 -4.27 10.27
N ILE A 180 -13.83 -4.76 9.07
CA ILE A 180 -14.47 -4.29 7.83
C ILE A 180 -15.91 -4.81 7.75
N GLY A 181 -16.13 -6.10 7.98
CA GLY A 181 -17.48 -6.68 7.97
C GLY A 181 -18.41 -6.02 8.99
N ASN A 182 -17.92 -5.83 10.22
CA ASN A 182 -18.68 -5.17 11.29
C ASN A 182 -18.93 -3.68 11.01
N MET A 183 -18.00 -2.99 10.35
CA MET A 183 -18.22 -1.59 9.95
C MET A 183 -19.20 -1.42 8.78
N VAL A 184 -19.48 -2.47 7.99
CA VAL A 184 -20.60 -2.45 7.03
C VAL A 184 -21.95 -2.41 7.77
N ALA A 185 -22.09 -3.17 8.86
CA ALA A 185 -23.28 -3.10 9.71
C ALA A 185 -23.43 -1.70 10.34
N PHE A 186 -22.31 -1.10 10.80
CA PHE A 186 -22.30 0.29 11.26
C PHE A 186 -22.80 1.25 10.18
N ARG A 187 -22.22 1.21 8.96
CA ARG A 187 -22.61 2.07 7.82
C ARG A 187 -24.12 2.02 7.56
N ASN A 188 -24.68 0.81 7.53
CA ASN A 188 -26.09 0.58 7.25
C ASN A 188 -26.99 1.17 8.34
N ALA A 189 -26.65 0.94 9.62
CA ALA A 189 -27.42 1.45 10.74
C ALA A 189 -27.45 2.98 10.79
N VAL A 190 -26.34 3.62 10.44
CA VAL A 190 -26.20 5.08 10.51
C VAL A 190 -26.51 5.78 9.18
N ALA A 191 -27.09 5.09 8.21
CA ALA A 191 -27.47 5.68 6.94
C ALA A 191 -28.39 6.90 7.14
N GLY A 192 -28.13 7.96 6.37
CA GLY A 192 -28.89 9.21 6.38
C GLY A 192 -28.54 10.20 7.50
N THR A 193 -27.56 9.93 8.37
CA THR A 193 -27.16 10.86 9.44
C THR A 193 -25.94 11.71 9.07
N GLY A 194 -25.79 12.87 9.70
CA GLY A 194 -24.57 13.69 9.63
C GLY A 194 -23.42 13.11 10.46
N VAL A 195 -22.29 13.82 10.49
CA VAL A 195 -21.20 13.62 11.44
C VAL A 195 -21.33 14.69 12.52
N ASP A 196 -21.48 14.27 13.77
CA ASP A 196 -21.62 15.15 14.94
C ASP A 196 -20.57 14.77 15.99
N ASN A 197 -20.33 15.62 16.99
CA ASN A 197 -19.38 15.37 18.08
C ASN A 197 -17.96 14.97 17.60
N TRP A 198 -17.49 15.60 16.53
CA TRP A 198 -16.15 15.34 15.98
C TRP A 198 -15.06 15.76 16.97
N ARG A 199 -14.11 14.86 17.22
CA ARG A 199 -12.87 15.10 17.95
C ARG A 199 -11.70 14.53 17.16
N ASN A 200 -10.62 15.27 17.07
CA ASN A 200 -9.37 14.80 16.48
C ASN A 200 -8.17 15.42 17.18
N GLU A 201 -7.54 14.66 18.07
CA GLU A 201 -6.47 15.11 18.96
C GLU A 201 -5.51 13.95 19.23
N ASN A 202 -4.20 14.20 19.31
CA ASN A 202 -3.19 13.19 19.64
C ASN A 202 -3.22 11.92 18.77
N GLU A 203 -3.52 12.05 17.47
CA GLU A 203 -3.74 10.92 16.55
C GLU A 203 -4.84 9.94 17.01
N GLU A 204 -5.80 10.45 17.78
CA GLU A 204 -7.08 9.82 18.09
C GLU A 204 -8.17 10.59 17.31
N VAL A 205 -9.14 9.88 16.75
CA VAL A 205 -10.32 10.52 16.15
C VAL A 205 -11.58 9.79 16.62
N SER A 206 -12.62 10.57 16.89
CA SER A 206 -13.93 10.04 17.26
C SER A 206 -15.03 10.95 16.76
N PHE A 207 -16.17 10.38 16.43
CA PHE A 207 -17.36 11.13 16.09
C PHE A 207 -18.60 10.24 16.21
N SER A 208 -19.74 10.91 16.30
CA SER A 208 -21.05 10.29 16.23
C SER A 208 -21.66 10.47 14.85
N ARG A 209 -22.57 9.57 14.50
CA ARG A 209 -23.36 9.61 13.28
C ARG A 209 -24.82 9.86 13.65
N GLY A 210 -25.14 11.12 13.97
CA GLY A 210 -26.37 11.47 14.68
C GLY A 210 -26.49 10.70 15.99
N GLN A 211 -27.72 10.45 16.41
CA GLN A 211 -28.01 9.65 17.61
C GLN A 211 -28.06 8.13 17.33
N LYS A 212 -27.46 7.65 16.23
CA LYS A 212 -27.56 6.24 15.78
C LYS A 212 -26.30 5.41 16.01
N GLY A 213 -25.12 6.01 16.01
CA GLY A 213 -23.88 5.27 16.23
C GLY A 213 -22.69 6.17 16.54
N PHE A 214 -21.68 5.59 17.16
CA PHE A 214 -20.45 6.25 17.54
C PHE A 214 -19.25 5.44 17.04
N PHE A 215 -18.23 6.14 16.56
CA PHE A 215 -16.99 5.58 16.03
C PHE A 215 -15.80 6.26 16.71
N ALA A 216 -14.78 5.49 17.05
CA ALA A 216 -13.47 6.03 17.37
C ALA A 216 -12.34 5.13 16.87
N MET A 217 -11.18 5.73 16.61
CA MET A 217 -9.95 5.01 16.28
C MET A 217 -8.72 5.75 16.80
N ALA A 218 -7.65 5.00 17.08
CA ALA A 218 -6.43 5.52 17.69
C ALA A 218 -5.19 4.99 16.97
N LYS A 219 -4.41 5.88 16.35
CA LYS A 219 -3.29 5.45 15.51
C LYS A 219 -2.20 4.69 16.27
N SER A 220 -2.00 4.99 17.55
CA SER A 220 -1.00 4.32 18.40
C SER A 220 -1.38 2.88 18.75
N GLY A 221 -2.63 2.48 18.56
CA GLY A 221 -3.16 1.24 19.15
C GLY A 221 -3.93 1.44 20.45
N HIS A 222 -3.79 2.62 21.07
CA HIS A 222 -4.28 2.86 22.42
C HIS A 222 -5.00 4.22 22.56
N MET A 223 -6.13 4.21 23.26
CA MET A 223 -6.85 5.40 23.72
C MET A 223 -7.63 5.03 24.99
N ASP A 224 -7.63 5.91 25.99
CA ASP A 224 -8.42 5.76 27.22
C ASP A 224 -9.04 7.12 27.57
N ARG A 225 -10.32 7.32 27.26
CA ARG A 225 -11.01 8.61 27.37
C ARG A 225 -12.47 8.45 27.72
N THR A 226 -13.02 9.42 28.43
CA THR A 226 -14.48 9.63 28.50
C THR A 226 -14.88 10.61 27.41
N LEU A 227 -15.77 10.18 26.51
CA LEU A 227 -16.18 10.95 25.33
C LEU A 227 -17.69 11.17 25.33
N HIS A 228 -18.11 12.37 24.92
CA HIS A 228 -19.52 12.65 24.65
C HIS A 228 -19.93 12.00 23.32
N THR A 229 -20.84 11.04 23.38
CA THR A 229 -21.19 10.19 22.23
C THR A 229 -22.37 10.71 21.43
N GLY A 230 -23.21 11.56 22.03
CA GLY A 230 -24.50 11.94 21.45
C GLY A 230 -25.53 10.82 21.34
N LEU A 231 -25.24 9.62 21.87
CA LEU A 231 -26.18 8.50 21.87
C LEU A 231 -27.02 8.49 23.16
N PRO A 232 -28.23 7.89 23.13
CA PRO A 232 -29.04 7.70 24.33
C PRO A 232 -28.32 6.87 25.41
N ALA A 233 -28.65 7.10 26.67
CA ALA A 233 -28.14 6.30 27.78
C ALA A 233 -28.50 4.81 27.59
N GLY A 234 -27.56 3.92 27.85
CA GLY A 234 -27.76 2.48 27.66
C GLY A 234 -26.46 1.70 27.57
N GLU A 235 -26.60 0.38 27.47
CA GLU A 235 -25.48 -0.53 27.20
C GLU A 235 -25.48 -0.92 25.72
N TYR A 236 -24.30 -0.83 25.11
CA TYR A 236 -24.09 -1.07 23.69
C TYR A 236 -23.07 -2.19 23.49
N CYS A 237 -23.28 -3.01 22.47
CA CYS A 237 -22.26 -3.93 21.99
C CYS A 237 -21.21 -3.17 21.18
N GLU A 238 -19.95 -3.41 21.52
CA GLU A 238 -18.83 -2.97 20.70
C GLU A 238 -18.68 -3.91 19.49
N LEU A 239 -18.80 -3.36 18.29
CA LEU A 239 -18.94 -4.12 17.05
C LEU A 239 -17.64 -4.82 16.64
N VAL A 240 -16.48 -4.17 16.77
CA VAL A 240 -15.21 -4.70 16.25
C VAL A 240 -14.75 -5.93 17.05
N SER A 241 -15.12 -6.04 18.32
CA SER A 241 -14.85 -7.20 19.16
C SER A 241 -15.96 -8.26 19.14
N ASP A 242 -16.92 -8.19 18.21
CA ASP A 242 -18.10 -9.06 18.14
C ASP A 242 -18.90 -9.08 19.46
N CYS A 243 -19.11 -7.91 20.06
CA CYS A 243 -19.76 -7.74 21.36
C CYS A 243 -19.06 -8.42 22.55
N LYS A 244 -17.79 -8.82 22.43
CA LYS A 244 -17.01 -9.26 23.61
C LYS A 244 -16.80 -8.13 24.60
N LYS A 245 -16.83 -6.88 24.14
CA LYS A 245 -16.83 -5.67 24.97
C LYS A 245 -18.21 -5.00 24.94
N LYS A 246 -18.61 -4.48 26.09
CA LYS A 246 -19.80 -3.66 26.28
C LYS A 246 -19.37 -2.22 26.57
N ILE A 247 -20.13 -1.26 26.07
CA ILE A 247 -19.91 0.17 26.29
C ILE A 247 -21.17 0.74 26.94
N THR A 248 -20.99 1.40 28.07
CA THR A 248 -22.10 2.07 28.77
C THR A 248 -22.07 3.55 28.43
N VAL A 249 -23.18 4.06 27.91
CA VAL A 249 -23.45 5.49 27.77
C VAL A 249 -24.30 5.93 28.96
N ASP A 250 -23.84 6.94 29.70
CA ASP A 250 -24.52 7.47 30.87
C ASP A 250 -25.70 8.41 30.50
N GLY A 251 -26.44 8.86 31.52
CA GLY A 251 -27.57 9.78 31.35
C GLY A 251 -27.21 11.15 30.74
N SER A 252 -25.92 11.50 30.68
CA SER A 252 -25.41 12.72 30.06
C SER A 252 -24.89 12.48 28.63
N GLY A 253 -25.00 11.26 28.11
CA GLY A 253 -24.53 10.88 26.78
C GLY A 253 -23.03 10.58 26.71
N ASN A 254 -22.33 10.47 27.85
CA ASN A 254 -20.90 10.18 27.89
C ASN A 254 -20.63 8.68 28.00
N ALA A 255 -19.53 8.21 27.40
CA ALA A 255 -19.05 6.84 27.54
C ALA A 255 -17.55 6.81 27.80
N HIS A 256 -17.11 5.87 28.63
CA HIS A 256 -15.69 5.54 28.81
C HIS A 256 -15.24 4.60 27.69
N ILE A 257 -14.35 5.08 26.84
CA ILE A 257 -13.87 4.42 25.64
C ILE A 257 -12.41 4.02 25.82
N VAL A 258 -12.17 2.71 25.79
CA VAL A 258 -10.82 2.13 25.84
C VAL A 258 -10.53 1.35 24.56
N ILE A 259 -9.59 1.85 23.77
CA ILE A 259 -8.96 1.13 22.67
C ILE A 259 -7.63 0.61 23.19
N ASP A 260 -7.42 -0.70 23.08
CA ASP A 260 -6.15 -1.35 23.42
C ASP A 260 -5.96 -2.54 22.49
N ASN A 261 -5.71 -2.23 21.22
CA ASN A 261 -5.54 -3.21 20.15
C ASN A 261 -4.71 -2.59 19.03
N SER A 262 -3.41 -2.88 19.02
CA SER A 262 -2.49 -2.33 18.02
C SER A 262 -2.78 -2.83 16.60
N ALA A 263 -3.38 -4.01 16.43
CA ALA A 263 -3.68 -4.58 15.12
C ALA A 263 -4.98 -4.04 14.50
N GLU A 264 -5.97 -3.74 15.35
CA GLU A 264 -7.31 -3.26 14.95
C GLU A 264 -7.76 -2.14 15.91
N PRO A 265 -7.15 -0.95 15.83
CA PRO A 265 -7.36 0.12 16.81
C PRO A 265 -8.62 0.94 16.52
N VAL A 266 -9.74 0.23 16.38
CA VAL A 266 -11.04 0.79 16.00
C VAL A 266 -12.07 0.30 16.99
N ILE A 267 -12.99 1.17 17.35
CA ILE A 267 -14.15 0.85 18.16
C ILE A 267 -15.39 1.48 17.51
N ALA A 268 -16.49 0.74 17.48
CA ALA A 268 -17.74 1.25 16.95
C ALA A 268 -18.93 0.61 17.64
N PHE A 269 -20.00 1.37 17.83
CA PHE A 269 -21.24 0.86 18.39
C PHE A 269 -22.45 1.64 17.87
N ILE A 270 -23.59 0.96 17.79
CA ILE A 270 -24.83 1.45 17.18
C ILE A 270 -26.03 1.22 18.09
N VAL A 271 -27.00 2.11 18.02
CA VAL A 271 -28.34 1.90 18.60
C VAL A 271 -29.00 0.71 17.91
N GLY A 272 -29.55 -0.21 18.71
CA GLY A 272 -30.18 -1.43 18.19
C GLY A 272 -29.18 -2.44 17.62
N GLY A 273 -27.91 -2.35 18.03
CA GLY A 273 -26.91 -3.36 17.69
C GLY A 273 -27.24 -4.75 18.25
N PRO A 274 -26.43 -5.78 17.91
CA PRO A 274 -26.58 -7.13 18.45
C PRO A 274 -26.68 -7.11 19.98
N THR A 275 -27.40 -8.05 20.61
CA THR A 275 -27.63 -8.05 22.06
C THR A 275 -26.97 -9.23 22.81
N GLY A 276 -26.27 -10.12 22.11
CA GLY A 276 -25.65 -11.33 22.72
C GLY A 276 -24.33 -11.76 22.10
N SER A 277 -23.55 -12.51 22.87
CA SER A 277 -22.29 -13.14 22.46
C SER A 277 -22.55 -14.48 21.76
N THR A 278 -23.08 -14.47 20.55
CA THR A 278 -23.03 -15.59 19.58
C THR A 278 -23.57 -15.15 18.23
N GLY A 279 -22.79 -15.34 17.16
CA GLY A 279 -23.29 -15.25 15.78
C GLY A 279 -22.29 -14.62 14.82
N SER A 280 -21.25 -15.36 14.47
CA SER A 280 -20.53 -15.18 13.21
C SER A 280 -21.56 -15.01 12.09
N PHE A 281 -21.42 -13.97 11.27
CA PHE A 281 -22.22 -13.79 10.05
C PHE A 281 -21.87 -14.90 9.05
N GLY A 282 -22.46 -16.08 9.26
CA GLY A 282 -22.31 -17.25 8.41
C GLY A 282 -23.40 -17.32 7.33
N GLY A 283 -23.00 -17.26 6.07
CA GLY A 283 -23.72 -17.93 4.98
C GLY A 283 -23.16 -19.35 4.83
N GLY A 284 -23.99 -20.38 5.08
CA GLY A 284 -23.67 -21.81 4.94
C GLY A 284 -23.40 -22.24 3.49
N SER A 285 -22.83 -23.43 3.20
CA SER A 285 -23.28 -24.74 3.66
C SER A 285 -22.15 -25.79 3.73
N SER A 286 -22.43 -26.81 4.51
CA SER A 286 -21.61 -27.88 5.11
C SER A 286 -21.24 -29.06 4.20
N GLY A 287 -20.08 -29.66 4.49
CA GLY A 287 -19.75 -31.06 4.19
C GLY A 287 -18.77 -31.59 5.25
N SER A 288 -19.30 -32.33 6.23
CA SER A 288 -18.56 -32.90 7.36
C SER A 288 -17.71 -34.10 6.94
N GLY A 289 -16.42 -34.06 7.27
CA GLY A 289 -15.50 -35.19 7.20
C GLY A 289 -14.49 -35.08 8.33
N SER A 290 -14.77 -35.73 9.45
CA SER A 290 -13.84 -35.86 10.58
C SER A 290 -12.66 -36.74 10.17
N GLN A 291 -11.45 -36.17 10.12
CA GLN A 291 -10.21 -36.94 10.28
C GLN A 291 -9.19 -36.14 11.10
N SER A 292 -8.81 -36.74 12.21
CA SER A 292 -7.70 -36.37 13.08
C SER A 292 -6.37 -36.70 12.42
N VAL A 293 -5.55 -35.70 12.07
CA VAL A 293 -4.12 -35.93 11.80
C VAL A 293 -3.29 -34.70 12.18
N THR A 294 -2.41 -34.94 13.15
CA THR A 294 -1.11 -34.34 13.50
C THR A 294 -0.61 -33.10 12.75
N SER A 295 -0.09 -32.17 13.56
CA SER A 295 0.84 -31.08 13.22
C SER A 295 1.88 -31.46 12.16
N ALA A 296 1.99 -30.61 11.14
CA ALA A 296 3.02 -30.65 10.10
C ALA A 296 3.49 -29.19 9.81
N PRO A 297 4.70 -28.97 9.25
CA PRO A 297 5.73 -28.13 9.86
C PRO A 297 5.85 -26.74 9.24
N ALA A 298 6.52 -25.83 9.95
CA ALA A 298 7.01 -24.57 9.40
C ALA A 298 7.92 -24.84 8.19
N THR A 299 7.53 -24.37 7.01
CA THR A 299 8.43 -24.30 5.85
C THR A 299 9.39 -23.11 6.00
N PRO A 300 10.71 -23.30 5.83
CA PRO A 300 11.70 -22.23 5.95
C PRO A 300 11.71 -21.31 4.71
N VAL A 301 12.00 -20.03 4.96
CA VAL A 301 12.35 -19.02 3.94
C VAL A 301 13.51 -19.53 3.08
N PRO A 302 13.53 -19.36 1.74
CA PRO A 302 14.64 -19.80 0.92
C PRO A 302 15.93 -19.11 1.39
N SER A 303 16.85 -19.90 1.95
CA SER A 303 18.20 -19.47 2.28
C SER A 303 19.00 -19.37 0.98
N VAL A 304 19.16 -18.16 0.45
CA VAL A 304 20.07 -17.88 -0.66
C VAL A 304 21.50 -18.26 -0.24
N GLY A 305 22.22 -19.04 -1.05
CA GLY A 305 23.54 -19.63 -0.75
C GLY A 305 24.65 -18.62 -0.42
N PRO A 306 25.86 -19.05 -0.03
CA PRO A 306 26.98 -18.15 0.27
C PRO A 306 27.32 -17.27 -0.94
N ALA A 307 27.77 -16.04 -0.70
CA ALA A 307 28.20 -15.15 -1.79
C ALA A 307 29.46 -15.70 -2.48
N PRO A 308 29.62 -15.45 -3.79
CA PRO A 308 30.84 -15.82 -4.51
C PRO A 308 32.08 -15.11 -3.93
N GLU A 309 33.26 -15.73 -4.07
CA GLU A 309 34.53 -15.07 -3.75
C GLU A 309 34.98 -14.13 -4.88
N GLY A 310 35.52 -12.96 -4.52
CA GLY A 310 36.05 -11.99 -5.48
C GLY A 310 34.96 -11.18 -6.21
N TRP A 311 35.22 -10.81 -7.48
CA TRP A 311 34.30 -10.00 -8.26
C TRP A 311 33.10 -10.82 -8.76
N ALA A 312 31.89 -10.40 -8.41
CA ALA A 312 30.66 -11.00 -8.91
C ALA A 312 29.66 -9.94 -9.39
N ARG A 313 28.89 -10.29 -10.42
CA ARG A 313 27.78 -9.45 -10.88
C ARG A 313 26.77 -9.36 -9.74
N THR A 314 26.30 -8.15 -9.46
CA THR A 314 25.32 -7.86 -8.42
C THR A 314 24.31 -6.88 -9.00
N VAL A 315 23.04 -7.27 -8.97
CA VAL A 315 21.94 -6.45 -9.46
C VAL A 315 21.19 -5.91 -8.25
N ILE A 316 20.94 -4.61 -8.23
CA ILE A 316 20.15 -3.93 -7.20
C ILE A 316 19.00 -3.23 -7.92
N MET A 317 17.78 -3.47 -7.45
CA MET A 317 16.59 -2.80 -7.94
C MET A 317 15.84 -2.16 -6.77
N ILE A 318 15.41 -0.92 -6.92
CA ILE A 318 14.61 -0.23 -5.91
C ILE A 318 13.29 0.21 -6.53
N GLU A 319 12.17 -0.33 -6.03
CA GLU A 319 10.84 0.15 -6.40
C GLU A 319 10.62 1.53 -5.80
N ARG A 320 10.50 2.54 -6.68
CA ARG A 320 10.12 3.90 -6.30
C ARG A 320 9.51 4.62 -7.49
N GLN A 321 8.22 4.90 -7.41
CA GLN A 321 7.59 5.79 -8.37
C GLN A 321 8.17 7.20 -8.27
N THR A 322 8.58 7.71 -9.42
CA THR A 322 9.26 8.98 -9.63
C THR A 322 8.56 9.75 -10.75
N MET A 323 8.59 11.07 -10.64
CA MET A 323 8.16 11.98 -11.70
C MET A 323 9.31 12.25 -12.67
N PRO A 324 9.06 12.69 -13.91
CA PRO A 324 10.11 13.16 -14.81
C PRO A 324 11.01 14.20 -14.13
N GLY A 325 12.33 14.00 -14.19
CA GLY A 325 13.32 14.83 -13.51
C GLY A 325 13.61 14.47 -12.05
N GLN A 326 12.99 13.41 -11.51
CA GLN A 326 13.41 12.82 -10.24
C GLN A 326 14.34 11.63 -10.48
N ASP A 327 15.54 11.73 -9.93
CA ASP A 327 16.59 10.72 -10.07
C ASP A 327 16.79 9.97 -8.76
N LEU A 328 17.07 8.66 -8.87
CA LEU A 328 17.37 7.80 -7.73
C LEU A 328 18.87 7.47 -7.69
N PHE A 329 19.46 7.64 -6.52
CA PHE A 329 20.82 7.23 -6.20
C PHE A 329 20.79 6.26 -5.02
N ILE A 330 21.83 5.44 -4.88
CA ILE A 330 22.10 4.76 -3.63
C ILE A 330 23.43 5.21 -3.06
N ARG A 331 23.54 5.08 -1.74
CA ARG A 331 24.79 5.05 -1.01
C ARG A 331 24.82 3.82 -0.13
N GLY A 332 25.99 3.25 0.09
CA GLY A 332 26.08 1.96 0.77
C GLY A 332 27.50 1.56 1.10
N GLY A 333 27.69 0.31 1.48
CA GLY A 333 28.96 -0.23 1.94
C GLY A 333 28.76 -0.98 3.24
N ILE A 334 29.72 -0.85 4.16
CA ILE A 334 29.65 -1.43 5.50
C ILE A 334 29.50 -0.31 6.52
N ASP A 335 28.72 -0.50 7.59
CA ASP A 335 28.56 0.50 8.64
C ASP A 335 29.92 0.83 9.31
N HIS A 336 30.16 2.13 9.54
CA HIS A 336 31.41 2.64 10.11
C HIS A 336 31.63 2.22 11.56
N ASN A 337 30.55 1.90 12.29
CA ASN A 337 30.62 1.38 13.65
C ASN A 337 30.91 -0.13 13.66
N HIS A 338 30.69 -0.83 12.54
CA HIS A 338 30.96 -2.25 12.43
C HIS A 338 32.39 -2.54 11.98
N ARG A 339 32.87 -1.84 10.94
CA ARG A 339 34.18 -2.12 10.34
C ARG A 339 35.23 -1.07 10.68
N GLN A 340 36.42 -1.53 11.04
CA GLN A 340 37.57 -0.67 11.31
C GLN A 340 38.22 -0.19 10.01
N GLY A 341 38.88 0.98 10.05
CA GLY A 341 39.60 1.54 8.90
C GLY A 341 38.72 2.29 7.89
N CYS A 342 37.50 2.67 8.28
CA CYS A 342 36.61 3.47 7.44
C CYS A 342 37.02 4.94 7.49
N THR A 343 37.19 5.55 6.32
CA THR A 343 37.62 6.94 6.16
C THR A 343 36.48 7.77 5.56
N THR A 344 36.75 8.99 5.12
CA THR A 344 35.78 9.86 4.45
C THR A 344 35.94 9.91 2.93
N GLN A 345 36.86 9.12 2.36
CA GLN A 345 37.08 9.01 0.92
C GLN A 345 36.95 7.56 0.49
N ALA A 346 36.08 7.31 -0.49
CA ALA A 346 35.75 5.97 -0.98
C ALA A 346 36.99 5.12 -1.28
N SER A 347 37.95 5.68 -2.02
CA SER A 347 39.19 4.99 -2.43
C SER A 347 40.10 4.52 -1.30
N THR A 348 39.97 5.11 -0.11
CA THR A 348 40.80 4.78 1.07
C THR A 348 40.01 4.10 2.18
N SER A 349 38.68 4.04 2.07
CA SER A 349 37.82 3.55 3.13
C SER A 349 37.71 2.03 3.11
N ALA A 350 37.92 1.38 4.26
CA ALA A 350 37.64 -0.05 4.42
C ALA A 350 36.14 -0.40 4.32
N CYS A 351 35.26 0.59 4.52
CA CYS A 351 33.80 0.43 4.43
C CYS A 351 33.27 0.54 3.00
N ALA A 352 34.06 1.10 2.07
CA ALA A 352 33.67 1.24 0.68
C ALA A 352 33.93 -0.07 -0.08
N ILE A 353 33.00 -0.43 -0.97
CA ILE A 353 33.04 -1.67 -1.73
C ILE A 353 33.31 -1.33 -3.20
N PRO A 354 34.44 -1.78 -3.78
CA PRO A 354 34.72 -1.56 -5.20
C PRO A 354 33.61 -2.11 -6.10
N ILE A 355 33.15 -1.28 -7.04
CA ILE A 355 32.18 -1.62 -8.06
C ILE A 355 32.70 -1.24 -9.46
N LYS A 356 32.17 -1.91 -10.48
CA LYS A 356 32.31 -1.52 -11.88
C LYS A 356 30.95 -1.58 -12.51
N THR A 357 30.42 -0.42 -12.89
CA THR A 357 29.11 -0.33 -13.53
C THR A 357 29.09 -1.08 -14.86
N LEU A 358 28.07 -1.92 -15.04
CA LEU A 358 27.80 -2.59 -16.30
C LEU A 358 26.94 -1.67 -17.15
N HIS A 359 27.30 -1.55 -18.43
CA HIS A 359 26.60 -0.68 -19.36
C HIS A 359 25.22 -1.24 -19.68
N LEU A 360 24.16 -0.49 -19.33
CA LEU A 360 22.77 -0.93 -19.44
C LEU A 360 22.09 -0.56 -20.76
N GLY A 361 22.68 0.33 -21.55
CA GLY A 361 22.14 0.74 -22.85
C GLY A 361 22.69 2.07 -23.35
N THR A 362 22.37 2.39 -24.60
CA THR A 362 22.73 3.65 -25.28
C THR A 362 21.49 4.49 -25.59
N GLY A 363 21.68 5.75 -25.97
CA GLY A 363 20.59 6.67 -26.31
C GLY A 363 20.17 7.60 -25.17
N SER A 364 19.15 8.43 -25.42
CA SER A 364 18.76 9.53 -24.53
C SER A 364 18.28 9.06 -23.16
N HIS A 365 17.64 7.90 -23.07
CA HIS A 365 17.19 7.30 -21.80
C HIS A 365 18.35 7.01 -20.84
N TYR A 366 19.46 6.49 -21.37
CA TYR A 366 20.62 6.09 -20.58
C TYR A 366 21.69 7.18 -20.49
N ALA A 367 21.58 8.28 -21.23
CA ALA A 367 22.64 9.29 -21.34
C ALA A 367 23.04 9.88 -19.97
N GLN A 368 22.05 10.22 -19.15
CA GLN A 368 22.25 10.76 -17.81
C GLN A 368 22.87 9.73 -16.86
N TYR A 369 22.31 8.51 -16.83
CA TYR A 369 22.84 7.39 -16.05
C TYR A 369 24.30 7.09 -16.42
N ASN A 370 24.59 6.92 -17.72
CA ASN A 370 25.94 6.60 -18.21
C ASN A 370 26.96 7.70 -17.87
N ALA A 371 26.55 8.96 -17.93
CA ALA A 371 27.39 10.07 -17.49
C ALA A 371 27.69 9.93 -16.00
N TRP A 372 26.67 9.87 -15.13
CA TRP A 372 26.87 9.76 -13.69
C TRP A 372 27.59 8.48 -13.23
N SER A 373 27.46 7.38 -13.96
CA SER A 373 28.20 6.15 -13.67
C SER A 373 29.68 6.22 -14.07
N THR A 374 30.08 7.20 -14.89
CA THR A 374 31.48 7.36 -15.27
C THR A 374 32.26 7.92 -14.09
N GLY A 375 33.25 7.18 -13.60
CA GLY A 375 34.05 7.54 -12.42
C GLY A 375 33.40 7.16 -11.08
N ASP A 376 32.30 6.40 -11.10
CA ASP A 376 31.70 5.73 -9.94
C ASP A 376 32.38 4.37 -9.77
N HIS A 377 33.27 4.26 -8.78
CA HIS A 377 34.18 3.12 -8.58
C HIS A 377 33.90 2.35 -7.29
N TYR A 378 33.11 2.90 -6.39
CA TYR A 378 32.78 2.32 -5.10
C TYR A 378 31.31 2.51 -4.77
N LEU A 379 30.71 1.50 -4.16
CA LEU A 379 29.53 1.71 -3.33
C LEU A 379 30.02 2.24 -1.97
N ASP A 380 29.71 3.50 -1.69
CA ASP A 380 30.14 4.21 -0.48
C ASP A 380 29.06 5.13 0.13
N TRP A 381 29.34 5.67 1.33
CA TRP A 381 28.43 6.54 2.09
C TRP A 381 28.64 8.05 1.84
N TYR A 382 29.68 8.43 1.08
CA TYR A 382 30.23 9.78 0.97
C TYR A 382 29.66 10.58 -0.21
N GLY A 383 29.12 9.91 -1.23
CA GLY A 383 28.39 10.55 -2.33
C GLY A 383 29.18 10.59 -3.62
N MET A 384 29.32 11.77 -4.23
CA MET A 384 30.06 11.91 -5.49
C MET A 384 31.55 11.60 -5.27
N GLU A 385 32.10 10.72 -6.12
CA GLU A 385 33.52 10.40 -6.08
C GLU A 385 34.39 11.40 -6.85
N THR A 386 35.68 11.43 -6.49
CA THR A 386 36.68 12.21 -7.24
C THR A 386 36.79 11.67 -8.66
N GLY A 387 36.39 12.48 -9.64
CA GLY A 387 36.40 12.10 -11.05
C GLY A 387 35.09 11.50 -11.56
N GLN A 388 34.06 11.38 -10.71
CA GLN A 388 32.73 11.01 -11.17
C GLN A 388 32.13 12.14 -12.01
N HIS A 389 31.55 11.82 -13.17
CA HIS A 389 31.08 12.85 -14.09
C HIS A 389 29.71 13.41 -13.67
N SER A 390 29.46 14.67 -14.04
CA SER A 390 28.15 15.33 -13.93
C SER A 390 27.42 15.27 -15.28
N TYR A 391 26.10 15.48 -15.27
CA TYR A 391 25.27 15.55 -16.47
C TYR A 391 24.48 16.86 -16.49
N HIS A 392 24.64 17.65 -17.56
CA HIS A 392 23.99 18.97 -17.70
C HIS A 392 24.18 19.89 -16.48
N GLY A 393 25.35 19.86 -15.84
CA GLY A 393 25.66 20.67 -14.66
C GLY A 393 25.13 20.10 -13.34
N HIS A 394 24.44 18.95 -13.35
CA HIS A 394 23.99 18.26 -12.14
C HIS A 394 24.97 17.16 -11.73
N SER A 395 25.48 17.27 -10.50
CA SER A 395 26.37 16.28 -9.91
C SER A 395 25.59 15.10 -9.31
N PRO A 396 26.12 13.87 -9.41
CA PRO A 396 25.48 12.69 -8.83
C PRO A 396 25.51 12.76 -7.30
N SER A 397 24.53 12.13 -6.66
CA SER A 397 24.46 12.05 -5.19
C SER A 397 24.99 10.74 -4.62
N GLY A 398 25.62 9.89 -5.44
CA GLY A 398 26.12 8.56 -5.10
C GLY A 398 26.14 7.68 -6.37
N THR A 399 26.03 6.37 -6.19
CA THR A 399 25.86 5.42 -7.31
C THR A 399 24.49 5.65 -7.95
N PRO A 400 24.41 6.05 -9.23
CA PRO A 400 23.14 6.33 -9.89
C PRO A 400 22.40 5.03 -10.21
N ALA A 401 21.07 5.06 -10.13
CA ALA A 401 20.21 4.04 -10.70
C ALA A 401 19.59 4.54 -12.01
N VAL A 402 19.24 3.63 -12.91
CA VAL A 402 18.46 3.96 -14.12
C VAL A 402 17.02 3.53 -13.93
N TRP A 403 16.07 4.37 -14.34
CA TRP A 403 14.66 3.99 -14.35
C TRP A 403 14.43 2.88 -15.37
N THR A 404 13.75 1.80 -14.96
CA THR A 404 13.42 0.70 -15.86
C THR A 404 11.96 0.26 -15.78
N THR A 405 11.53 -0.49 -16.79
CA THR A 405 10.22 -1.12 -16.88
C THR A 405 10.32 -2.53 -17.47
N ASN A 406 9.31 -3.35 -17.20
CA ASN A 406 9.07 -4.63 -17.87
C ASN A 406 8.22 -4.49 -19.15
N VAL A 407 7.82 -3.27 -19.55
CA VAL A 407 7.00 -3.03 -20.76
C VAL A 407 7.90 -3.07 -22.01
N GLU A 408 7.80 -4.14 -22.78
CA GLU A 408 8.57 -4.32 -24.02
C GLU A 408 8.35 -3.14 -25.00
N GLY A 409 9.45 -2.65 -25.59
CA GLY A 409 9.44 -1.50 -26.50
C GLY A 409 9.45 -0.12 -25.84
N ALA A 410 9.27 -0.02 -24.52
CA ALA A 410 9.47 1.23 -23.80
C ALA A 410 10.96 1.57 -23.65
N ALA A 411 11.30 2.86 -23.56
CA ALA A 411 12.70 3.32 -23.52
C ALA A 411 13.53 2.77 -22.34
N GLY A 412 12.87 2.44 -21.22
CA GLY A 412 13.49 1.82 -20.05
C GLY A 412 13.28 0.31 -19.95
N TYR A 413 12.85 -0.35 -21.02
CA TYR A 413 12.65 -1.79 -21.01
C TYR A 413 13.96 -2.54 -20.75
N THR A 414 13.95 -3.49 -19.82
CA THR A 414 15.06 -4.43 -19.64
C THR A 414 14.53 -5.78 -19.18
N PRO A 415 15.05 -6.90 -19.71
CA PRO A 415 14.63 -8.24 -19.28
C PRO A 415 14.98 -8.53 -17.81
N LEU A 416 15.90 -7.77 -17.21
CA LEU A 416 16.20 -7.87 -15.77
C LEU A 416 15.05 -7.38 -14.89
N ASN A 417 14.21 -6.48 -15.42
CA ASN A 417 13.05 -5.98 -14.73
C ASN A 417 11.82 -6.80 -15.12
N THR A 418 11.44 -7.70 -14.23
CA THR A 418 10.21 -8.50 -14.32
C THR A 418 9.12 -8.00 -13.38
N TYR A 419 9.31 -6.83 -12.76
CA TYR A 419 8.54 -6.40 -11.59
C TYR A 419 7.52 -5.30 -11.90
N GLY A 420 7.76 -4.51 -12.94
CA GLY A 420 6.86 -3.42 -13.34
C GLY A 420 7.61 -2.18 -13.79
N GLN A 421 6.88 -1.09 -13.97
CA GLN A 421 7.47 0.25 -14.10
C GLN A 421 8.07 0.72 -12.76
N HIS A 422 8.95 1.72 -12.81
CA HIS A 422 9.51 2.38 -11.62
C HIS A 422 10.39 1.51 -10.72
N TYR A 423 11.00 0.49 -11.29
CA TYR A 423 12.13 -0.18 -10.67
C TYR A 423 13.43 0.46 -11.15
N TRP A 424 14.11 1.12 -10.23
CA TRP A 424 15.38 1.78 -10.48
C TRP A 424 16.49 0.76 -10.37
N LEU A 425 17.19 0.50 -11.47
CA LEU A 425 18.15 -0.58 -11.65
C LEU A 425 19.59 -0.08 -11.51
N ILE A 426 20.40 -0.85 -10.80
CA ILE A 426 21.85 -0.77 -10.73
C ILE A 426 22.38 -2.17 -11.05
N ASP A 427 23.28 -2.27 -12.02
CA ASP A 427 23.92 -3.53 -12.41
C ASP A 427 25.42 -3.32 -12.44
N VAL A 428 26.12 -4.00 -11.55
CA VAL A 428 27.56 -3.78 -11.35
C VAL A 428 28.28 -5.12 -11.21
N GLN A 429 29.56 -5.15 -11.56
CA GLN A 429 30.47 -6.10 -10.93
C GLN A 429 30.86 -5.52 -9.57
N MET A 430 30.76 -6.31 -8.50
CA MET A 430 31.08 -5.90 -7.13
C MET A 430 32.15 -6.85 -6.57
N ASP A 431 33.16 -6.30 -5.89
CA ASP A 431 34.15 -7.11 -5.20
C ASP A 431 33.57 -7.65 -3.89
N CYS A 432 33.02 -8.87 -3.93
CA CYS A 432 32.40 -9.52 -2.78
C CYS A 432 33.39 -9.79 -1.64
N SER A 433 34.70 -9.84 -1.91
CA SER A 433 35.72 -9.98 -0.84
C SER A 433 35.75 -8.77 0.11
N ARG A 434 35.14 -7.66 -0.30
CA ARG A 434 35.02 -6.41 0.45
C ARG A 434 33.69 -6.29 1.20
N THR A 435 32.84 -7.30 1.16
CA THR A 435 31.56 -7.36 1.92
C THR A 435 31.76 -8.00 3.30
N GLU A 436 30.72 -8.10 4.12
CA GLU A 436 30.73 -8.84 5.39
C GLU A 436 29.98 -10.17 5.21
N ASN A 437 30.72 -11.27 5.04
CA ASN A 437 30.14 -12.59 4.72
C ASN A 437 29.20 -12.58 3.50
N GLY A 438 29.52 -11.77 2.48
CA GLY A 438 28.68 -11.60 1.30
C GLY A 438 27.63 -10.50 1.41
N TRP A 439 27.44 -9.91 2.59
CA TRP A 439 26.42 -8.90 2.86
C TRP A 439 26.99 -7.49 2.86
N PHE A 440 26.18 -6.55 2.37
CA PHE A 440 26.46 -5.13 2.43
C PHE A 440 25.18 -4.33 2.59
N GLU A 441 25.33 -3.08 3.02
CA GLU A 441 24.23 -2.19 3.28
C GLU A 441 24.07 -1.17 2.17
N LEU A 442 22.83 -0.70 1.98
CA LEU A 442 22.56 0.44 1.12
C LEU A 442 21.34 1.22 1.59
N LYS A 443 21.26 2.47 1.14
CA LYS A 443 20.12 3.34 1.34
C LYS A 443 19.93 4.24 0.12
N ALA A 444 18.69 4.40 -0.29
CA ALA A 444 18.30 5.17 -1.46
C ALA A 444 18.09 6.65 -1.14
N LEU A 445 18.37 7.48 -2.15
CA LEU A 445 18.04 8.89 -2.18
C LEU A 445 17.26 9.20 -3.45
N VAL A 446 16.21 10.01 -3.33
CA VAL A 446 15.52 10.61 -4.47
C VAL A 446 15.60 12.11 -4.35
N ASN A 447 16.17 12.77 -5.36
CA ASN A 447 16.32 14.23 -5.38
C ASN A 447 16.99 14.79 -4.11
N GLY A 448 18.05 14.14 -3.64
CA GLY A 448 18.81 14.53 -2.45
C GLY A 448 18.13 14.21 -1.10
N GLN A 449 16.93 13.61 -1.10
CA GLN A 449 16.23 13.18 0.11
C GLN A 449 16.41 11.70 0.34
N TRP A 450 16.91 11.34 1.53
CA TRP A 450 17.05 9.95 1.97
C TRP A 450 15.70 9.28 2.17
N GLU A 451 15.65 7.97 1.91
CA GLU A 451 14.61 7.13 2.50
C GLU A 451 14.71 7.12 4.04
N GLY A 452 13.62 6.75 4.70
CA GLY A 452 13.55 6.57 6.14
C GLY A 452 14.37 5.36 6.61
N ASN A 453 14.41 5.17 7.93
CA ASN A 453 15.04 3.99 8.50
C ASN A 453 14.25 2.74 8.12
N ILE A 454 14.96 1.72 7.67
CA ILE A 454 14.40 0.44 7.25
C ILE A 454 14.13 -0.39 8.51
N GLY A 455 12.86 -0.39 8.94
CA GLY A 455 12.39 -1.23 10.03
C GLY A 455 11.67 -2.48 9.52
N GLY A 456 11.83 -3.60 10.21
CA GLY A 456 11.05 -4.82 9.96
C GLY A 456 11.88 -6.00 9.47
N GLN A 457 11.36 -6.69 8.45
CA GLN A 457 11.93 -7.92 7.88
C GLN A 457 13.24 -7.62 7.15
N THR A 458 14.24 -8.48 7.30
CA THR A 458 15.44 -8.51 6.45
C THR A 458 15.43 -9.78 5.64
N CYS A 459 15.77 -9.68 4.35
CA CYS A 459 15.91 -10.86 3.51
C CYS A 459 17.21 -11.58 3.87
N GLY A 460 17.09 -12.84 4.27
CA GLY A 460 18.22 -13.64 4.75
C GLY A 460 18.69 -13.22 6.14
N THR A 461 19.92 -13.60 6.46
CA THR A 461 20.51 -13.45 7.80
C THR A 461 21.81 -12.64 7.68
N PRO A 462 21.73 -11.29 7.72
CA PRO A 462 22.92 -10.45 7.69
C PRO A 462 23.75 -10.62 8.97
N PRO A 463 25.04 -10.23 8.95
CA PRO A 463 25.96 -10.45 10.06
C PRO A 463 25.69 -9.56 11.29
N TYR A 464 24.96 -8.45 11.12
CA TYR A 464 24.57 -7.55 12.21
C TYR A 464 23.31 -6.74 11.85
N SER A 465 22.76 -6.05 12.86
CA SER A 465 21.57 -5.21 12.69
C SER A 465 21.93 -3.86 12.07
N SER A 466 21.08 -3.38 11.17
CA SER A 466 21.21 -2.06 10.55
C SER A 466 19.83 -1.43 10.35
N GLN A 467 19.81 -0.11 10.19
CA GLN A 467 18.64 0.68 9.76
C GLN A 467 18.61 0.92 8.25
N ASN A 468 19.53 0.28 7.51
CA ASN A 468 19.67 0.33 6.06
C ASN A 468 19.15 -0.98 5.43
N HIS A 469 18.98 -1.00 4.11
CA HIS A 469 18.70 -2.26 3.40
C HIS A 469 19.92 -3.16 3.46
N TRP A 470 19.68 -4.47 3.61
CA TRP A 470 20.71 -5.50 3.47
C TRP A 470 20.64 -6.17 2.10
N ALA A 471 21.72 -6.04 1.35
CA ALA A 471 21.91 -6.67 0.05
C ALA A 471 23.01 -7.73 0.12
N LYS A 472 22.95 -8.67 -0.82
CA LYS A 472 23.88 -9.78 -0.95
C LYS A 472 24.63 -9.70 -2.28
N CYS A 473 25.95 -9.72 -2.20
CA CYS A 473 26.82 -9.65 -3.38
C CYS A 473 26.74 -10.96 -4.19
N GLY A 474 26.72 -10.84 -5.51
CA GLY A 474 26.54 -11.97 -6.43
C GLY A 474 25.08 -12.29 -6.78
N PHE A 475 24.11 -11.53 -6.25
CA PHE A 475 22.68 -11.82 -6.37
C PHE A 475 21.90 -10.66 -6.99
N LYS A 476 20.65 -10.95 -7.38
CA LYS A 476 19.62 -9.94 -7.65
C LYS A 476 18.96 -9.57 -6.33
N ASN A 477 19.12 -8.31 -5.94
CA ASN A 477 18.58 -7.71 -4.74
C ASN A 477 17.49 -6.73 -5.14
N VAL A 478 16.29 -6.93 -4.65
CA VAL A 478 15.13 -6.08 -4.96
C VAL A 478 14.62 -5.51 -3.67
N PHE A 479 14.52 -4.19 -3.61
CA PHE A 479 14.11 -3.43 -2.45
C PHE A 479 12.92 -2.53 -2.80
N HIS A 480 12.27 -2.04 -1.76
CA HIS A 480 11.15 -1.12 -1.86
C HIS A 480 11.48 0.11 -1.02
N PHE A 481 11.46 1.29 -1.63
CA PHE A 481 11.83 2.53 -0.97
C PHE A 481 10.99 2.77 0.30
N ASN A 482 11.62 3.15 1.42
CA ASN A 482 10.98 3.30 2.74
C ASN A 482 10.35 2.01 3.32
N SER A 483 10.85 0.81 2.96
CA SER A 483 10.23 -0.45 3.39
C SER A 483 11.28 -1.53 3.71
N GLY A 484 11.05 -2.35 4.74
CA GLY A 484 11.83 -3.57 4.97
C GLY A 484 11.51 -4.71 3.99
N ARG A 485 10.60 -4.52 3.04
CA ARG A 485 10.33 -5.53 2.02
C ARG A 485 11.53 -5.62 1.08
N CYS A 486 11.93 -6.85 0.82
CA CYS A 486 12.99 -7.15 -0.12
C CYS A 486 12.80 -8.54 -0.75
N GLN A 487 13.59 -8.81 -1.78
CA GLN A 487 13.80 -10.13 -2.34
C GLN A 487 15.27 -10.27 -2.72
N ILE A 488 15.87 -11.43 -2.41
CA ILE A 488 17.21 -11.79 -2.86
C ILE A 488 17.09 -13.12 -3.61
N SER A 489 17.56 -13.15 -4.85
CA SER A 489 17.50 -14.33 -5.72
C SER A 489 18.75 -14.43 -6.57
N ASP A 490 19.00 -15.61 -7.14
CA ASP A 490 20.04 -15.78 -8.15
C ASP A 490 19.81 -14.86 -9.36
N LEU A 491 20.89 -14.64 -10.12
CA LEU A 491 20.89 -13.83 -11.34
C LEU A 491 20.46 -14.60 -12.60
N SER A 492 20.20 -15.91 -12.47
CA SER A 492 19.88 -16.83 -13.57
C SER A 492 18.53 -16.60 -14.21
#